data_AF-A0A6I5RL10-F1
#
_entry.id   AF-A0A6I5RL10-F1
#
_cell.length_a   1.000
_cell.length_b   1.000
_cell.length_c   1.000
_cell.angle_alpha   90.00
_cell.angle_beta   90.00
_cell.angle_gamma   90.00
#
_symmetry.space_group_name_H-M   'P 1'
#
loop_
_entity.id
_entity.type
_entity.pdbx_description
1 polymer ?
#
loop_
_entity_poly.entity_id
_entity_poly.type
_entity_poly.pdbx_seq_one_letter_code
_entity_poly.pdbx_strand_id
1 'polypeptide(L)'
;AGFVGSPQMNFLTLPCEAGAARLGDRSLPLPSSLSHTRQVILGIRPEHVRRAQPGDTQTFEGKIFLVENLGMHYLVSVHIPATQQTTYTLRLLLPSDATWEGDSLQIALPPESIHWFDAETGSAVRQ
;
A
#
# COMPACT_ATOMS: atom_id res chain seq x y z
N ALA A 1 7.91 13.10 -6.94
CA ALA A 1 6.48 13.43 -7.07
C ALA A 1 5.86 13.65 -5.68
N GLY A 2 5.89 14.88 -5.16
CA GLY A 2 5.11 15.25 -3.96
C GLY A 2 3.71 15.66 -4.42
N PHE A 3 2.80 14.71 -4.55
CA PHE A 3 1.53 14.92 -5.25
C PHE A 3 0.49 15.59 -4.34
N VAL A 4 -0.19 16.60 -4.89
CA VAL A 4 -1.30 17.34 -4.30
C VAL A 4 -2.47 16.39 -3.98
N GLY A 5 -2.90 16.35 -2.72
CA GLY A 5 -4.04 15.55 -2.27
C GLY A 5 -4.02 15.38 -0.75
N SER A 6 -5.17 15.62 -0.12
CA SER A 6 -5.42 15.26 1.28
C SER A 6 -6.46 14.14 1.28
N PRO A 7 -6.19 12.99 1.92
CA PRO A 7 -4.93 12.59 2.55
C PRO A 7 -3.80 12.33 1.53
N GLN A 8 -2.56 12.39 2.00
CA GLN A 8 -1.38 12.14 1.16
C GLN A 8 -1.35 10.70 0.65
N MET A 9 -0.87 10.53 -0.59
CA MET A 9 -0.60 9.21 -1.18
C MET A 9 0.32 8.37 -0.28
N ASN A 10 0.10 7.06 -0.23
CA ASN A 10 1.05 6.14 0.38
C ASN A 10 2.21 5.91 -0.58
N PHE A 11 3.43 5.98 -0.06
CA PHE A 11 4.64 5.62 -0.79
C PHE A 11 5.44 4.61 0.01
N LEU A 12 5.68 3.43 -0.56
CA LEU A 12 6.47 2.36 0.04
C LEU A 12 7.68 2.06 -0.82
N THR A 13 8.88 2.17 -0.27
CA THR A 13 10.09 1.71 -0.94
C THR A 13 10.25 0.21 -0.73
N LEU A 14 10.13 -0.56 -1.80
CA LEU A 14 10.09 -2.03 -1.75
C LEU A 14 11.32 -2.64 -2.44
N PRO A 15 11.99 -3.63 -1.83
CA PRO A 15 13.01 -4.39 -2.53
C PRO A 15 12.37 -5.26 -3.61
N CYS A 16 13.12 -5.50 -4.69
CA CYS A 16 12.66 -6.27 -5.84
C CYS A 16 13.51 -7.52 -6.03
N GLU A 17 12.85 -8.62 -6.35
CA GLU A 17 13.48 -9.90 -6.65
C GLU A 17 12.67 -10.61 -7.74
N ALA A 18 13.36 -11.19 -8.73
CA ALA A 18 12.76 -11.95 -9.83
C ALA A 18 11.58 -11.25 -10.54
N GLY A 19 11.68 -9.93 -10.76
CA GLY A 19 10.64 -9.15 -11.44
C GLY A 19 9.40 -8.84 -10.58
N ALA A 20 9.49 -8.97 -9.27
CA ALA A 20 8.42 -8.61 -8.34
C ALA A 20 8.94 -7.75 -7.18
N ALA A 21 8.11 -6.82 -6.71
CA ALA A 21 8.35 -6.08 -5.47
C ALA A 21 7.85 -6.86 -4.26
N ARG A 22 8.61 -6.87 -3.17
CA ARG A 22 8.26 -7.57 -1.93
C ARG A 22 7.63 -6.59 -0.95
N LEU A 23 6.39 -6.87 -0.56
CA LEU A 23 5.69 -6.20 0.53
C LEU A 23 5.20 -7.29 1.48
N GLY A 24 5.62 -7.28 2.74
CA GLY A 24 5.25 -8.37 3.62
C GLY A 24 5.80 -9.72 3.15
N ASP A 25 4.93 -10.72 3.18
CA ASP A 25 5.12 -12.04 2.60
C ASP A 25 4.72 -12.13 1.11
N ARG A 26 4.10 -11.09 0.55
CA ARG A 26 3.60 -11.08 -0.83
C ARG A 26 4.63 -10.57 -1.84
N SER A 27 4.51 -11.10 -3.05
CA SER A 27 5.21 -10.61 -4.24
C SER A 27 4.22 -9.91 -5.17
N LEU A 28 4.47 -8.63 -5.42
CA LEU A 28 3.70 -7.78 -6.31
C LEU A 28 4.36 -7.78 -7.70
N PRO A 29 3.70 -8.29 -8.76
CA PRO A 29 4.28 -8.30 -10.10
C PRO A 29 4.64 -6.89 -10.57
N LEU A 30 5.85 -6.72 -11.11
CA LEU A 30 6.27 -5.46 -11.69
C LEU A 30 5.95 -5.41 -13.19
N PRO A 31 5.73 -4.21 -13.74
CA PRO A 31 5.83 -3.98 -15.17
C PRO A 31 7.19 -4.45 -15.70
N SER A 32 7.21 -4.92 -16.96
CA SER A 32 8.44 -5.39 -17.61
C SER A 32 9.55 -4.33 -17.65
N SER A 33 9.20 -3.05 -17.70
CA SER A 33 10.16 -1.95 -17.63
C SER A 33 10.93 -1.87 -16.32
N LEU A 34 10.39 -2.44 -15.23
CA LEU A 34 10.99 -2.43 -13.90
C LEU A 34 11.55 -3.79 -13.48
N SER A 35 11.46 -4.83 -14.32
CA SER A 35 11.79 -6.20 -13.94
C SER A 35 13.26 -6.42 -13.56
N HIS A 36 14.15 -5.51 -13.96
CA HIS A 36 15.59 -5.53 -13.70
C HIS A 36 16.00 -4.67 -12.50
N THR A 37 15.06 -3.89 -11.94
CA THR A 37 15.35 -3.01 -10.80
C THR A 37 15.48 -3.83 -9.51
N ARG A 38 16.32 -3.36 -8.59
CA ARG A 38 16.49 -3.97 -7.25
C ARG A 38 15.59 -3.35 -6.20
N GLN A 39 15.01 -2.19 -6.50
CA GLN A 39 14.17 -1.44 -5.60
C GLN A 39 13.23 -0.56 -6.42
N VAL A 40 11.99 -0.44 -5.96
CA VAL A 40 10.98 0.45 -6.54
C VAL A 40 10.27 1.21 -5.42
N ILE A 41 9.53 2.24 -5.81
CA ILE A 41 8.57 2.89 -4.92
C ILE A 41 7.17 2.53 -5.41
N LEU A 42 6.38 1.91 -4.53
CA LEU A 42 4.95 1.70 -4.70
C LEU A 42 4.21 2.93 -4.22
N GLY A 43 3.43 3.57 -5.10
CA GLY A 43 2.47 4.60 -4.75
C GLY A 43 1.04 4.05 -4.78
N ILE A 44 0.24 4.29 -3.74
CA ILE A 44 -1.20 3.99 -3.76
C ILE A 44 -1.97 5.04 -2.95
N ARG A 45 -3.08 5.51 -3.51
CA ARG A 45 -3.96 6.48 -2.85
C ARG A 45 -4.69 5.84 -1.67
N PRO A 46 -4.84 6.52 -0.51
CA PRO A 46 -5.57 5.97 0.63
C PRO A 46 -7.00 5.54 0.31
N GLU A 47 -7.69 6.25 -0.59
CA GLU A 47 -9.02 5.91 -1.08
C GLU A 47 -9.07 4.62 -1.94
N HIS A 48 -7.93 4.14 -2.43
CA HIS A 48 -7.83 2.90 -3.19
C HIS A 48 -7.34 1.70 -2.36
N VAL A 49 -6.80 1.95 -1.16
CA VAL A 49 -6.55 0.88 -0.19
C VAL A 49 -7.89 0.56 0.46
N ARG A 50 -8.35 -0.68 0.35
CA ARG A 50 -9.66 -1.10 0.85
C ARG A 50 -9.57 -2.33 1.73
N ARG A 51 -10.66 -2.66 2.41
CA ARG A 51 -10.76 -3.97 3.08
C ARG A 51 -10.70 -5.09 2.05
N ALA A 52 -10.04 -6.17 2.42
CA ALA A 52 -10.00 -7.37 1.62
C ALA A 52 -11.40 -7.97 1.47
N GLN A 53 -11.67 -8.47 0.27
CA GLN A 53 -12.89 -9.15 -0.12
C GLN A 53 -12.53 -10.54 -0.67
N PRO A 54 -13.48 -11.50 -0.67
CA PRO A 54 -13.27 -12.79 -1.32
C PRO A 54 -12.84 -12.61 -2.78
N GLY A 55 -11.73 -13.25 -3.17
CA GLY A 55 -11.15 -13.17 -4.51
C GLY A 55 -9.99 -12.19 -4.66
N ASP A 56 -9.72 -11.34 -3.67
CA ASP A 56 -8.54 -10.48 -3.69
C ASP A 56 -7.24 -11.30 -3.58
N THR A 57 -6.28 -10.97 -4.45
CA THR A 57 -5.00 -11.69 -4.52
C THR A 57 -3.88 -10.99 -3.76
N GLN A 58 -3.96 -9.66 -3.60
CA GLN A 58 -2.93 -8.85 -2.92
C GLN A 58 -3.46 -8.34 -1.59
N THR A 59 -3.59 -9.28 -0.64
CA THR A 59 -4.11 -9.04 0.69
C THR A 59 -3.02 -9.10 1.76
N PHE A 60 -3.16 -8.24 2.76
CA PHE A 60 -2.21 -8.06 3.85
C PHE A 60 -2.95 -7.86 5.17
N GLU A 61 -2.40 -8.41 6.24
CA GLU A 61 -2.81 -8.03 7.58
C GLU A 61 -2.13 -6.71 7.98
N GLY A 62 -2.93 -5.69 8.23
CA GLY A 62 -2.48 -4.40 8.75
C GLY A 62 -2.88 -4.23 10.20
N LYS A 63 -1.89 -4.01 11.09
CA LYS A 63 -2.14 -3.65 12.49
C LYS A 63 -2.41 -2.17 12.63
N ILE A 64 -3.60 -1.81 13.08
CA ILE A 64 -4.03 -0.43 13.29
C ILE A 64 -3.23 0.19 14.43
N PHE A 65 -2.66 1.36 14.20
CA PHE A 65 -2.00 2.13 15.27
C PHE A 65 -2.51 3.58 15.38
N LEU A 66 -3.26 4.07 14.39
CA LEU A 66 -3.87 5.39 14.42
C LEU A 66 -5.16 5.40 13.60
N VAL A 67 -6.18 6.05 14.14
CA VAL A 67 -7.47 6.29 13.48
C VAL A 67 -7.81 7.75 13.65
N GLU A 68 -7.93 8.47 12.54
CA GLU A 68 -8.30 9.89 12.52
C GLU A 68 -9.71 10.04 11.96
N ASN A 69 -10.58 10.76 12.68
CA ASN A 69 -11.93 11.07 12.20
C ASN A 69 -11.89 12.34 11.34
N LEU A 70 -12.22 12.18 10.05
CA LEU A 70 -12.28 13.26 9.06
C LEU A 70 -13.73 13.64 8.71
N GLY A 71 -14.68 13.39 9.61
CA GLY A 71 -16.11 13.63 9.45
C GLY A 71 -16.80 12.48 8.69
N MET A 72 -16.72 12.50 7.36
CA MET A 72 -17.37 11.50 6.50
C MET A 72 -16.56 10.21 6.34
N HIS A 73 -15.31 10.22 6.78
CA HIS A 73 -14.38 9.11 6.65
C HIS A 73 -13.53 8.96 7.90
N TYR A 74 -13.00 7.76 8.11
CA TYR A 74 -11.84 7.51 8.93
C TYR A 74 -10.60 7.38 8.07
N LEU A 75 -9.54 8.11 8.42
CA LEU A 75 -8.20 7.83 7.92
C LEU A 75 -7.53 6.88 8.91
N VAL A 76 -7.39 5.63 8.49
CA VAL A 76 -6.80 4.57 9.31
C VAL A 76 -5.36 4.37 8.88
N SER A 77 -4.43 4.40 9.83
CA SER A 77 -3.02 4.05 9.59
C SER A 77 -2.72 2.68 10.18
N VAL A 78 -2.10 1.83 9.36
CA VAL A 78 -1.76 0.45 9.70
C VAL A 78 -0.29 0.17 9.48
N HIS A 79 0.25 -0.75 10.29
CA HIS A 79 1.54 -1.37 10.11
C HIS A 79 1.40 -2.72 9.43
N ILE A 80 2.21 -2.94 8.38
CA ILE A 80 2.35 -4.22 7.69
C ILE A 80 3.75 -4.75 7.97
N PRO A 81 3.89 -5.81 8.79
CA PRO A 81 5.20 -6.41 9.05
C PRO A 81 5.72 -7.11 7.79
N ALA A 82 7.00 -6.95 7.48
CA ALA A 82 7.67 -7.63 6.36
C ALA A 82 8.79 -8.55 6.80
N THR A 83 9.62 -8.09 7.73
CA THR A 83 10.63 -8.91 8.40
C THR A 83 10.64 -8.56 9.89
N GLN A 84 11.50 -9.18 10.70
CA GLN A 84 11.65 -8.77 12.10
C GLN A 84 12.16 -7.33 12.26
N GLN A 85 12.80 -6.76 11.23
CA GLN A 85 13.39 -5.43 11.26
C GLN A 85 12.71 -4.43 10.33
N THR A 86 11.71 -4.86 9.53
CA THR A 86 11.08 -4.01 8.52
C THR A 86 9.56 -4.07 8.66
N THR A 87 8.98 -2.89 8.85
CA THR A 87 7.54 -2.66 8.91
C THR A 87 7.19 -1.52 7.96
N TYR A 88 6.15 -1.70 7.17
CA TYR A 88 5.62 -0.67 6.28
C TYR A 88 4.40 -0.01 6.89
N THR A 89 4.22 1.28 6.63
CA THR A 89 3.03 2.03 7.04
C THR A 89 2.15 2.31 5.83
N LEU A 90 0.88 1.89 5.90
CA LEU A 90 -0.14 2.26 4.92
C LEU A 90 -1.28 3.02 5.59
N ARG A 91 -1.87 3.94 4.85
CA ARG A 91 -3.09 4.64 5.20
C ARG A 91 -4.20 4.23 4.25
N LEU A 92 -5.39 4.03 4.79
CA LEU A 92 -6.60 3.77 4.02
C LEU A 92 -7.75 4.65 4.51
N LEU A 93 -8.63 5.01 3.57
CA LEU A 93 -9.87 5.72 3.89
C LEU A 93 -11.01 4.71 4.03
N LEU A 94 -11.65 4.71 5.19
CA LEU A 94 -12.88 3.95 5.44
C LEU A 94 -14.07 4.91 5.59
N PRO A 95 -15.28 4.49 5.21
CA PRO A 95 -16.50 5.20 5.58
C PRO A 95 -16.61 5.43 7.10
N SER A 96 -17.28 6.50 7.53
CA SER A 96 -17.45 6.82 8.96
C SER A 96 -18.37 5.85 9.71
N ASP A 97 -19.11 4.99 9.01
CA ASP A 97 -19.90 3.89 9.58
C ASP A 97 -19.15 2.54 9.57
N ALA A 98 -17.90 2.51 9.11
CA ALA A 98 -17.11 1.29 9.07
C ALA A 98 -16.77 0.79 10.48
N THR A 99 -17.08 -0.47 10.76
CA THR A 99 -16.78 -1.15 12.03
C THR A 99 -15.74 -2.23 11.84
N TRP A 100 -14.88 -2.47 12.82
CA TRP A 100 -13.93 -3.57 12.83
C TRP A 100 -13.72 -4.06 14.27
N GLU A 101 -13.27 -5.30 14.41
CA GLU A 101 -12.99 -5.89 15.71
C GLU A 101 -11.48 -5.94 15.92
N GLY A 102 -11.03 -5.63 17.14
CA GLY A 102 -9.62 -5.66 17.52
C GLY A 102 -8.78 -4.54 16.90
N ASP A 103 -7.49 -4.83 16.77
CA ASP A 103 -6.45 -3.89 16.33
C ASP A 103 -5.85 -4.26 14.97
N SER A 104 -6.51 -5.12 14.18
CA SER A 104 -6.05 -5.48 12.84
C SER A 104 -7.14 -5.44 11.79
N LEU A 105 -6.73 -5.24 10.53
CA LEU A 105 -7.58 -5.25 9.35
C LEU A 105 -6.92 -6.06 8.25
N GLN A 106 -7.70 -6.93 7.58
CA GLN A 106 -7.31 -7.47 6.29
C GLN A 106 -7.56 -6.42 5.23
N ILE A 107 -6.49 -5.93 4.61
CA ILE A 107 -6.55 -4.91 3.56
C ILE A 107 -6.12 -5.50 2.22
N ALA A 108 -6.63 -4.93 1.13
CA ALA A 108 -6.27 -5.26 -0.23
C ALA A 108 -5.67 -4.05 -0.94
N LEU A 109 -4.67 -4.31 -1.77
CA LEU A 109 -4.07 -3.34 -2.69
C LEU A 109 -4.41 -3.80 -4.11
N PRO A 110 -5.49 -3.27 -4.72
CA PRO A 110 -5.86 -3.63 -6.08
C PRO A 110 -4.71 -3.30 -7.05
N PRO A 111 -4.21 -4.27 -7.84
CA PRO A 111 -3.05 -4.05 -8.73
C PRO A 111 -3.20 -2.86 -9.67
N GLU A 112 -4.41 -2.63 -10.18
CA GLU A 112 -4.77 -1.53 -11.08
C GLU A 112 -4.73 -0.15 -10.41
N SER A 113 -4.72 -0.10 -9.07
CA SER A 113 -4.64 1.13 -8.29
C SER A 113 -3.23 1.44 -7.78
N ILE A 114 -2.27 0.54 -8.03
CA ILE A 114 -0.86 0.74 -7.69
C ILE A 114 -0.21 1.57 -8.78
N HIS A 115 0.58 2.57 -8.40
CA HIS A 115 1.47 3.30 -9.28
C HIS A 115 2.91 2.95 -8.95
N TRP A 116 3.70 2.57 -9.96
CA TRP A 116 5.12 2.28 -9.76
C TRP A 116 5.98 3.48 -10.09
N PHE A 117 7.01 3.70 -9.28
CA PHE A 117 8.04 4.69 -9.53
C PHE A 117 9.40 4.02 -9.42
N ASP A 118 10.30 4.43 -10.30
CA ASP A 118 11.69 4.04 -10.25
C ASP A 118 12.36 4.65 -9.00
N ALA A 119 13.04 3.83 -8.20
CA ALA A 119 13.59 4.27 -6.92
C ALA A 119 14.84 5.16 -7.05
N GLU A 120 15.57 5.07 -8.16
CA GLU A 120 16.79 5.87 -8.39
C GLU A 120 16.44 7.27 -8.91
N THR A 121 15.50 7.34 -9.85
CA THR A 121 15.12 8.58 -10.54
C THR A 121 13.89 9.25 -9.94
N GLY A 122 13.07 8.51 -9.19
CA GLY A 122 11.77 8.98 -8.67
C GLY A 122 10.71 9.19 -9.76
N SER A 123 10.97 8.72 -10.98
CA SER A 123 10.07 8.89 -12.13
C SER A 123 8.92 7.91 -12.08
N ALA A 124 7.71 8.38 -12.41
CA ALA A 124 6.54 7.52 -12.55
C ALA A 124 6.69 6.62 -13.78
N VAL A 125 6.38 5.35 -13.62
CA VAL A 125 6.35 4.37 -14.71
C VAL A 125 4.95 4.26 -15.26
N ARG A 126 4.80 4.37 -16.57
CA ARG A 126 3.54 4.06 -17.25
C ARG A 126 3.33 2.55 -17.22
N GLN A 127 2.20 2.14 -16.65
CA GLN A 127 1.69 0.77 -16.67
C GLN A 127 0.95 0.51 -17.98
#